data_AF-S7TUR5-F1
#
_entry.id   AF-S7TUR5-F1
#
_cell.length_a   1.000
_cell.length_b   1.000
_cell.length_c   1.000
_cell.angle_alpha   90.00
_cell.angle_beta   90.00
_cell.angle_gamma   90.00
#
_symmetry.space_group_name_H-M   'P 1'
#
loop_
_entity.id
_entity.type
_entity.pdbx_description
1 polymer ?
#
loop_
_entity_poly.entity_id
_entity_poly.type
_entity_poly.pdbx_seq_one_letter_code
_entity_poly.pdbx_strand_id
1 'polypeptide(L)'
;MSDIKKICFDRILARDLHRAILFRNIEGTTRTRAISPIGKLWPNGSTLRVSFLGGTAQQHDVVKTFAPQWSRFANLNFDFGTAPDADIRIAFADDGAWSYLGTDAKGIHVSRPTMNYGWLDEAVVLHEFGHAIGLAHEHQNPEEGIKWNEEAVIRDLSGPPNYWDIATIRHNVLNKYAHDQINGTVFDPDAVMLYAFPREWTLDGFQTKENKTLSAMEKAFVAGEKMYPGRGSQPDAVELDVLEFEGTPASIGLPGEEDLFTFMVKSPGRYTIETEGETDLVMKLYGPDNRTNLIAEDDDSGKGYNPRIGADLIPGRYLVQIRHYNRTGGTGDYTIKVYK
;
A
#
# COMPACT_ATOMS: atom_id res chain seq x y z
N MET A 1 -23.48 -30.83 1.09
CA MET A 1 -22.92 -30.17 -0.11
C MET A 1 -21.98 -29.12 0.43
N SER A 2 -20.67 -29.29 0.26
CA SER A 2 -19.70 -28.30 0.75
C SER A 2 -19.94 -27.01 -0.02
N ASP A 3 -20.34 -25.95 0.67
CA ASP A 3 -20.26 -24.60 0.12
C ASP A 3 -18.82 -24.41 -0.33
N ILE A 4 -18.61 -24.33 -1.65
CA ILE A 4 -17.30 -24.12 -2.25
C ILE A 4 -16.90 -22.68 -1.88
N LYS A 5 -16.18 -22.54 -0.77
CA LYS A 5 -15.72 -21.24 -0.27
C LYS A 5 -14.71 -20.68 -1.27
N LYS A 6 -15.11 -19.63 -1.98
CA LYS A 6 -14.19 -18.83 -2.81
C LYS A 6 -13.37 -17.96 -1.87
N ILE A 7 -12.04 -17.98 -2.03
CA ILE A 7 -11.13 -17.20 -1.19
C ILE A 7 -10.38 -16.22 -2.09
N CYS A 8 -10.41 -14.94 -1.71
CA CYS A 8 -9.62 -13.87 -2.31
C CYS A 8 -8.12 -14.14 -2.18
N PHE A 9 -7.27 -13.44 -2.94
CA PHE A 9 -5.82 -13.52 -2.73
C PHE A 9 -5.07 -12.27 -3.18
N ASP A 10 -3.88 -12.06 -2.63
CA ASP A 10 -3.02 -11.01 -3.09
C ASP A 10 -2.17 -11.45 -4.28
N ARG A 11 -2.05 -10.58 -5.29
CA ARG A 11 -1.02 -10.71 -6.33
C ARG A 11 0.19 -9.89 -5.94
N ILE A 12 1.33 -10.56 -5.90
CA ILE A 12 2.59 -9.97 -5.43
C ILE A 12 3.62 -10.07 -6.54
N LEU A 13 4.47 -9.05 -6.63
CA LEU A 13 5.54 -9.03 -7.61
C LEU A 13 6.52 -10.17 -7.33
N ALA A 14 7.07 -10.77 -8.39
CA ALA A 14 7.98 -11.91 -8.25
C ALA A 14 9.20 -11.63 -7.35
N ARG A 15 9.64 -10.37 -7.29
CA ARG A 15 10.72 -9.90 -6.40
C ARG A 15 10.36 -9.96 -4.90
N ASP A 16 9.08 -9.95 -4.59
CA ASP A 16 8.53 -9.93 -3.23
C ASP A 16 8.03 -11.34 -2.80
N LEU A 17 8.00 -12.33 -3.70
CA LEU A 17 7.65 -13.73 -3.39
C LEU A 17 8.68 -14.45 -2.49
N HIS A 18 9.95 -14.03 -2.57
CA HIS A 18 11.08 -14.70 -1.89
C HIS A 18 11.76 -13.84 -0.83
N ARG A 19 11.32 -12.59 -0.66
CA ARG A 19 11.88 -11.69 0.34
C ARG A 19 11.10 -11.83 1.64
N ALA A 20 11.80 -12.01 2.75
CA ALA A 20 11.18 -11.75 4.05
C ALA A 20 10.65 -10.31 4.02
N ILE A 21 9.38 -10.16 4.29
CA ILE A 21 8.67 -8.90 4.19
C ILE A 21 9.07 -8.05 5.42
N LEU A 22 9.81 -6.95 5.22
CA LEU A 22 10.51 -6.18 6.26
C LEU A 22 9.66 -5.06 6.90
N PHE A 23 9.00 -5.21 8.07
CA PHE A 23 8.35 -4.07 8.78
C PHE A 23 8.77 -3.82 10.24
N ARG A 24 8.06 -2.96 11.00
CA ARG A 24 8.53 -2.25 12.22
C ARG A 24 7.86 -2.73 13.52
N ASN A 25 8.60 -2.74 14.64
CA ASN A 25 8.10 -2.69 16.03
C ASN A 25 8.26 -1.27 16.62
N ILE A 26 7.28 -0.76 17.37
CA ILE A 26 7.43 0.47 18.19
C ILE A 26 6.71 0.29 19.52
N GLU A 27 7.46 0.34 20.62
CA GLU A 27 6.89 0.49 21.96
C GLU A 27 6.38 1.93 22.15
N GLY A 28 5.12 2.06 22.61
CA GLY A 28 4.54 3.37 22.96
C GLY A 28 3.10 3.56 22.49
N THR A 29 2.18 3.37 23.44
CA THR A 29 0.79 3.87 23.56
C THR A 29 -0.31 3.52 22.51
N THR A 30 -1.40 3.00 23.09
CA THR A 30 -2.82 2.90 22.70
C THR A 30 -3.26 2.08 21.46
N ARG A 31 -4.21 1.18 21.76
CA ARG A 31 -4.74 0.02 21.01
C ARG A 31 -5.77 0.39 19.93
N THR A 32 -5.57 -0.13 18.71
CA THR A 32 -6.57 -0.41 17.62
C THR A 32 -5.79 -0.59 16.31
N ARG A 33 -5.51 -1.80 15.78
CA ARG A 33 -4.58 -1.89 14.62
C ARG A 33 -4.79 -3.10 13.69
N ALA A 34 -4.75 -2.85 12.36
CA ALA A 34 -4.69 -3.80 11.23
C ALA A 34 -3.26 -3.83 10.61
N ILE A 35 -3.00 -4.63 9.56
CA ILE A 35 -1.63 -4.84 8.99
C ILE A 35 -1.41 -4.04 7.69
N SER A 36 -0.25 -3.38 7.54
CA SER A 36 0.17 -2.71 6.30
C SER A 36 1.69 -2.80 6.04
N PRO A 37 2.08 -3.29 4.86
CA PRO A 37 3.46 -3.27 4.39
C PRO A 37 4.12 -1.90 4.13
N ILE A 38 5.29 -1.66 4.74
CA ILE A 38 6.18 -0.52 4.48
C ILE A 38 6.56 -0.43 3.00
N GLY A 39 6.59 0.81 2.51
CA GLY A 39 6.98 1.12 1.14
C GLY A 39 5.90 0.84 0.11
N LYS A 40 4.77 0.26 0.53
CA LYS A 40 3.61 -0.01 -0.32
C LYS A 40 2.54 1.07 -0.22
N LEU A 41 2.62 1.99 0.74
CA LEU A 41 1.66 3.08 0.88
C LEU A 41 1.73 4.07 -0.28
N TRP A 42 0.57 4.62 -0.63
CA TRP A 42 0.46 5.78 -1.50
C TRP A 42 0.90 7.05 -0.76
N PRO A 43 1.39 8.09 -1.44
CA PRO A 43 1.60 9.37 -0.77
C PRO A 43 0.28 9.87 -0.17
N ASN A 44 0.32 10.33 1.08
CA ASN A 44 -0.88 10.78 1.78
C ASN A 44 -1.59 11.91 0.99
N GLY A 45 -2.91 12.01 1.11
CA GLY A 45 -3.75 12.98 0.38
C GLY A 45 -3.92 12.70 -1.12
N SER A 46 -3.40 11.58 -1.63
CA SER A 46 -3.46 11.26 -3.07
C SER A 46 -4.88 10.99 -3.56
N THR A 47 -5.12 11.35 -4.82
CA THR A 47 -6.27 10.87 -5.59
C THR A 47 -5.78 9.76 -6.52
N LEU A 48 -6.22 8.53 -6.26
CA LEU A 48 -5.88 7.35 -7.03
C LEU A 48 -6.84 7.24 -8.23
N ARG A 49 -6.29 7.25 -9.45
CA ARG A 49 -7.12 7.03 -10.65
C ARG A 49 -7.49 5.55 -10.72
N VAL A 50 -8.77 5.29 -10.98
CA VAL A 50 -9.33 3.94 -11.12
C VAL A 50 -9.96 3.78 -12.50
N SER A 51 -9.60 2.73 -13.23
CA SER A 51 -10.24 2.41 -14.51
C SER A 51 -10.68 0.95 -14.58
N PHE A 52 -11.72 0.69 -15.39
CA PHE A 52 -12.28 -0.64 -15.60
C PHE A 52 -11.82 -1.21 -16.95
N LEU A 53 -11.24 -2.41 -16.91
CA LEU A 53 -10.83 -3.20 -18.07
C LEU A 53 -11.93 -4.22 -18.39
N GLY A 54 -13.05 -3.74 -18.93
CA GLY A 54 -14.25 -4.54 -19.20
C GLY A 54 -15.26 -4.50 -18.05
N GLY A 55 -16.10 -5.54 -17.92
CA GLY A 55 -17.18 -5.62 -16.93
C GLY A 55 -18.48 -4.91 -17.35
N THR A 56 -19.57 -5.20 -16.64
CA THR A 56 -20.88 -4.58 -16.86
C THR A 56 -21.04 -3.28 -16.06
N ALA A 57 -22.01 -2.45 -16.45
CA ALA A 57 -22.34 -1.23 -15.69
C ALA A 57 -22.70 -1.55 -14.23
N GLN A 58 -23.43 -2.64 -13.98
CA GLN A 58 -23.78 -3.08 -12.63
C GLN A 58 -22.55 -3.45 -11.80
N GLN A 59 -21.56 -4.12 -12.41
CA GLN A 59 -20.30 -4.42 -11.73
C GLN A 59 -19.55 -3.13 -11.38
N HIS A 60 -19.51 -2.16 -12.30
CA HIS A 60 -18.87 -0.86 -12.03
C HIS A 60 -19.56 -0.09 -10.91
N ASP A 61 -20.90 -0.12 -10.87
CA ASP A 61 -21.69 0.59 -9.85
C ASP A 61 -21.45 0.02 -8.46
N VAL A 62 -21.33 -1.31 -8.32
CA VAL A 62 -20.97 -1.97 -7.06
C VAL A 62 -19.59 -1.48 -6.58
N VAL A 63 -18.58 -1.48 -7.45
CA VAL A 63 -17.23 -0.99 -7.10
C VAL A 63 -17.26 0.48 -6.70
N LYS A 64 -17.90 1.34 -7.49
CA LYS A 64 -18.02 2.79 -7.24
C LYS A 64 -18.79 3.11 -5.96
N THR A 65 -19.67 2.22 -5.52
CA THR A 65 -20.45 2.37 -4.29
C THR A 65 -19.61 2.04 -3.06
N PHE A 66 -18.85 0.93 -3.09
CA PHE A 66 -18.21 0.40 -1.89
C PHE A 66 -16.75 0.84 -1.71
N ALA A 67 -15.96 0.96 -2.79
CA ALA A 67 -14.56 1.37 -2.68
C ALA A 67 -14.35 2.74 -1.98
N PRO A 68 -15.17 3.78 -2.24
CA PRO A 68 -15.04 5.07 -1.53
C PRO A 68 -15.32 5.02 -0.03
N GLN A 69 -15.80 3.90 0.53
CA GLN A 69 -15.94 3.78 1.98
C GLN A 69 -14.59 3.92 2.70
N TRP A 70 -13.49 3.44 2.10
CA TRP A 70 -12.14 3.65 2.63
C TRP A 70 -11.78 5.13 2.73
N SER A 71 -12.14 5.93 1.71
CA SER A 71 -11.94 7.37 1.69
C SER A 71 -12.70 8.12 2.78
N ARG A 72 -13.65 7.51 3.49
CA ARG A 72 -14.28 8.16 4.64
C ARG A 72 -13.34 8.29 5.84
N PHE A 73 -12.29 7.46 5.89
CA PHE A 73 -11.37 7.36 7.02
C PHE A 73 -9.93 7.64 6.59
N ALA A 74 -9.49 7.03 5.48
CA ALA A 74 -8.19 7.28 4.90
C ALA A 74 -8.18 8.61 4.13
N ASN A 75 -7.12 9.40 4.28
CA ASN A 75 -6.86 10.56 3.44
C ASN A 75 -6.36 10.17 2.04
N LEU A 76 -7.18 9.40 1.33
CA LEU A 76 -7.05 9.02 -0.08
C LEU A 76 -8.38 9.23 -0.80
N ASN A 77 -8.34 9.58 -2.08
CA ASN A 77 -9.52 9.69 -2.92
C ASN A 77 -9.43 8.70 -4.08
N PHE A 78 -10.58 8.29 -4.63
CA PHE A 78 -10.65 7.47 -5.84
C PHE A 78 -11.33 8.25 -6.94
N ASP A 79 -10.64 8.40 -8.07
CA ASP A 79 -11.17 9.03 -9.28
C ASP A 79 -11.47 7.96 -10.33
N PHE A 80 -12.74 7.63 -10.49
CA PHE A 80 -13.19 6.61 -11.44
C PHE A 80 -13.33 7.20 -12.84
N GLY A 81 -12.48 6.75 -13.75
CA GLY A 81 -12.45 7.24 -15.13
C GLY A 81 -12.00 6.20 -16.12
N THR A 82 -11.51 6.67 -17.26
CA THR A 82 -11.08 5.86 -18.41
C THR A 82 -9.59 6.01 -18.72
N ALA A 83 -8.82 6.59 -17.78
CA ALA A 83 -7.38 6.77 -17.95
C ALA A 83 -6.70 5.41 -18.18
N PRO A 84 -5.98 5.22 -19.30
CA PRO A 84 -5.32 3.94 -19.61
C PRO A 84 -4.15 3.66 -18.66
N ASP A 85 -3.57 4.71 -18.08
CA ASP A 85 -2.49 4.71 -17.09
C ASP A 85 -3.01 4.89 -15.65
N ALA A 86 -4.26 4.53 -15.38
CA ALA A 86 -4.84 4.58 -14.04
C ALA A 86 -4.02 3.76 -13.04
N ASP A 87 -4.02 4.21 -11.78
CA ASP A 87 -3.26 3.63 -10.68
C ASP A 87 -3.82 2.25 -10.33
N ILE A 88 -5.15 2.13 -10.30
CA ILE A 88 -5.89 0.90 -10.09
C ILE A 88 -6.65 0.56 -11.39
N ARG A 89 -6.37 -0.62 -11.95
CA ARG A 89 -6.98 -1.10 -13.20
C ARG A 89 -7.70 -2.42 -12.94
N ILE A 90 -9.03 -2.38 -13.00
CA ILE A 90 -9.89 -3.46 -12.50
C ILE A 90 -10.41 -4.31 -13.66
N ALA A 91 -10.08 -5.60 -13.64
CA ALA A 91 -10.68 -6.59 -14.53
C ALA A 91 -11.82 -7.37 -13.84
N PHE A 92 -12.63 -8.05 -14.64
CA PHE A 92 -13.74 -8.90 -14.19
C PHE A 92 -13.65 -10.29 -14.83
N ALA A 93 -12.46 -10.88 -14.81
CA ALA A 93 -12.19 -12.20 -15.37
C ALA A 93 -12.48 -13.29 -14.33
N ASP A 94 -12.82 -14.49 -14.79
CA ASP A 94 -12.94 -15.70 -13.95
C ASP A 94 -11.55 -16.22 -13.54
N ASP A 95 -10.82 -15.38 -12.80
CA ASP A 95 -9.42 -15.52 -12.39
C ASP A 95 -9.27 -15.06 -10.93
N GLY A 96 -10.22 -15.45 -10.08
CA GLY A 96 -10.24 -15.09 -8.67
C GLY A 96 -10.60 -13.64 -8.36
N ALA A 97 -10.68 -13.30 -7.08
CA ALA A 97 -10.67 -11.90 -6.62
C ALA A 97 -9.28 -11.61 -6.03
N TRP A 98 -8.63 -10.55 -6.53
CA TRP A 98 -7.28 -10.19 -6.11
C TRP A 98 -6.92 -8.73 -6.41
N SER A 99 -5.94 -8.21 -5.69
CA SER A 99 -5.29 -6.93 -5.94
C SER A 99 -3.77 -7.03 -5.79
N TYR A 100 -3.03 -6.14 -6.46
CA TYR A 100 -1.68 -5.82 -5.99
C TYR A 100 -1.74 -4.94 -4.76
N LEU A 101 -0.69 -5.01 -3.97
CA LEU A 101 -0.58 -4.31 -2.71
C LEU A 101 -0.07 -2.87 -2.90
N GLY A 102 -0.96 -1.90 -2.68
CA GLY A 102 -0.61 -0.50 -2.69
C GLY A 102 0.12 -0.06 -3.97
N THR A 103 1.27 0.60 -3.80
CA THR A 103 2.09 1.14 -4.90
C THR A 103 2.76 0.08 -5.78
N ASP A 104 2.69 -1.22 -5.44
CA ASP A 104 3.14 -2.28 -6.36
C ASP A 104 2.39 -2.26 -7.69
N ALA A 105 1.15 -1.76 -7.68
CA ALA A 105 0.35 -1.52 -8.87
C ALA A 105 1.08 -0.66 -9.93
N LYS A 106 2.02 0.21 -9.51
CA LYS A 106 2.83 1.05 -10.42
C LYS A 106 3.88 0.27 -11.20
N GLY A 107 4.31 -0.88 -10.70
CA GLY A 107 5.23 -1.78 -11.42
C GLY A 107 4.55 -2.57 -12.54
N ILE A 108 3.23 -2.52 -12.63
CA ILE A 108 2.44 -3.32 -13.57
C ILE A 108 2.22 -2.56 -14.86
N HIS A 109 2.49 -3.21 -15.99
CA HIS A 109 2.28 -2.65 -17.33
C HIS A 109 0.85 -2.09 -17.49
N VAL A 110 0.73 -0.93 -18.15
CA VAL A 110 -0.53 -0.16 -18.27
C VAL A 110 -1.69 -0.94 -18.89
N SER A 111 -1.41 -1.90 -19.78
CA SER A 111 -2.44 -2.76 -20.39
C SER A 111 -2.90 -3.93 -19.52
N ARG A 112 -2.29 -4.14 -18.35
CA ARG A 112 -2.57 -5.27 -17.46
C ARG A 112 -3.38 -4.80 -16.24
N PRO A 113 -4.32 -5.61 -15.74
CA PRO A 113 -5.05 -5.30 -14.53
C PRO A 113 -4.11 -5.27 -13.32
N THR A 114 -4.42 -4.40 -12.36
CA THR A 114 -3.81 -4.37 -11.03
C THR A 114 -4.76 -4.91 -9.96
N MET A 115 -6.00 -5.20 -10.33
CA MET A 115 -7.02 -5.80 -9.50
C MET A 115 -7.96 -6.60 -10.40
N ASN A 116 -8.57 -7.67 -9.87
CA ASN A 116 -9.59 -8.45 -10.56
C ASN A 116 -10.71 -8.87 -9.62
N TYR A 117 -11.92 -8.96 -10.17
CA TYR A 117 -13.08 -9.55 -9.50
C TYR A 117 -13.66 -10.69 -10.35
N GLY A 118 -13.37 -11.93 -9.96
CA GLY A 118 -14.05 -13.13 -10.50
C GLY A 118 -15.44 -13.36 -9.91
N TRP A 119 -15.73 -12.73 -8.77
CA TRP A 119 -17.05 -12.53 -8.19
C TRP A 119 -17.06 -11.19 -7.46
N LEU A 120 -18.25 -10.65 -7.21
CA LEU A 120 -18.37 -9.28 -6.75
C LEU A 120 -19.51 -9.13 -5.74
N ASP A 121 -19.15 -8.69 -4.53
CA ASP A 121 -20.05 -8.21 -3.51
C ASP A 121 -19.36 -7.09 -2.69
N GLU A 122 -20.07 -6.49 -1.74
CA GLU A 122 -19.53 -5.42 -0.89
C GLU A 122 -18.26 -5.83 -0.14
N ALA A 123 -18.25 -7.01 0.46
CA ALA A 123 -17.14 -7.47 1.29
C ALA A 123 -15.87 -7.63 0.45
N VAL A 124 -16.01 -8.24 -0.73
CA VAL A 124 -14.91 -8.46 -1.67
C VAL A 124 -14.38 -7.13 -2.18
N VAL A 125 -15.24 -6.15 -2.52
CA VAL A 125 -14.75 -4.83 -2.94
C VAL A 125 -13.96 -4.14 -1.83
N LEU A 126 -14.46 -4.17 -0.60
CA LEU A 126 -13.77 -3.55 0.54
C LEU A 126 -12.42 -4.24 0.80
N HIS A 127 -12.37 -5.58 0.71
CA HIS A 127 -11.16 -6.37 0.88
C HIS A 127 -10.09 -6.03 -0.18
N GLU A 128 -10.44 -6.12 -1.46
CA GLU A 128 -9.47 -5.86 -2.54
C GLU A 128 -9.01 -4.40 -2.56
N PHE A 129 -9.89 -3.44 -2.24
CA PHE A 129 -9.45 -2.05 -2.07
C PHE A 129 -8.62 -1.84 -0.81
N GLY A 130 -8.78 -2.66 0.23
CA GLY A 130 -7.88 -2.70 1.38
C GLY A 130 -6.45 -3.01 0.93
N HIS A 131 -6.28 -4.05 0.11
CA HIS A 131 -4.99 -4.36 -0.52
C HIS A 131 -4.50 -3.24 -1.44
N ALA A 132 -5.37 -2.68 -2.28
CA ALA A 132 -5.01 -1.58 -3.17
C ALA A 132 -4.54 -0.31 -2.43
N ILE A 133 -4.93 -0.10 -1.17
CA ILE A 133 -4.43 0.99 -0.32
C ILE A 133 -3.29 0.55 0.62
N GLY A 134 -2.82 -0.69 0.51
CA GLY A 134 -1.64 -1.19 1.22
C GLY A 134 -1.92 -2.01 2.48
N LEU A 135 -3.15 -2.45 2.74
CA LEU A 135 -3.44 -3.40 3.81
C LEU A 135 -3.07 -4.83 3.42
N ALA A 136 -2.63 -5.60 4.40
CA ALA A 136 -2.39 -7.03 4.27
C ALA A 136 -3.41 -7.84 5.09
N HIS A 137 -3.41 -9.17 4.93
CA HIS A 137 -4.37 -10.03 5.61
C HIS A 137 -4.22 -10.09 7.13
N GLU A 138 -5.34 -10.01 7.84
CA GLU A 138 -5.36 -9.99 9.31
C GLU A 138 -4.96 -11.34 9.94
N HIS A 139 -5.24 -12.49 9.30
CA HIS A 139 -4.87 -13.81 9.84
C HIS A 139 -3.36 -14.07 9.87
N GLN A 140 -2.58 -13.24 9.19
CA GLN A 140 -1.11 -13.32 9.21
C GLN A 140 -0.51 -12.54 10.39
N ASN A 141 -1.33 -11.99 11.28
CA ASN A 141 -0.93 -11.36 12.54
C ASN A 141 -0.19 -12.38 13.47
N PRO A 142 0.97 -12.02 14.06
CA PRO A 142 1.85 -12.90 14.82
C PRO A 142 1.39 -13.10 16.27
N GLU A 143 0.74 -12.11 16.87
CA GLU A 143 0.23 -12.19 18.25
C GLU A 143 -1.00 -13.11 18.27
N GLU A 144 -0.84 -14.32 18.82
CA GLU A 144 -1.81 -15.44 18.87
C GLU A 144 -1.96 -16.25 17.57
N GLY A 145 -0.87 -16.40 16.82
CA GLY A 145 -0.91 -17.00 15.50
C GLY A 145 -1.61 -18.37 15.41
N ILE A 146 -2.42 -18.51 14.36
CA ILE A 146 -3.27 -19.67 14.06
C ILE A 146 -2.44 -20.97 14.01
N LYS A 147 -3.00 -22.05 14.59
CA LYS A 147 -2.44 -23.40 14.52
C LYS A 147 -2.94 -24.10 13.26
N TRP A 148 -2.34 -23.73 12.12
CA TRP A 148 -2.73 -24.29 10.83
C TRP A 148 -2.55 -25.80 10.76
N ASN A 149 -3.54 -26.49 10.24
CA ASN A 149 -3.39 -27.81 9.64
C ASN A 149 -2.90 -27.61 8.20
N GLU A 150 -1.59 -27.43 8.02
CA GLU A 150 -1.00 -27.10 6.71
C GLU A 150 -1.40 -28.11 5.61
N GLU A 151 -1.50 -29.40 5.95
CA GLU A 151 -1.91 -30.43 4.98
C GLU A 151 -3.34 -30.22 4.49
N ALA A 152 -4.28 -29.89 5.39
CA ALA A 152 -5.65 -29.60 5.01
C ALA A 152 -5.75 -28.32 4.17
N VAL A 153 -5.05 -27.26 4.58
CA VAL A 153 -5.00 -25.99 3.83
C VAL A 153 -4.44 -26.19 2.43
N ILE A 154 -3.29 -26.89 2.31
CA ILE A 154 -2.65 -27.14 1.02
C ILE A 154 -3.54 -28.01 0.13
N ARG A 155 -4.13 -29.09 0.68
CA ARG A 155 -5.02 -29.98 -0.06
C ARG A 155 -6.21 -29.23 -0.65
N ASP A 156 -6.87 -28.41 0.17
CA ASP A 156 -8.10 -27.73 -0.23
C ASP A 156 -7.81 -26.59 -1.23
N LEU A 157 -6.76 -25.78 -1.01
CA LEU A 157 -6.41 -24.66 -1.90
C LEU A 157 -5.69 -25.07 -3.19
N SER A 158 -5.06 -26.25 -3.23
CA SER A 158 -4.53 -26.83 -4.48
C SER A 158 -5.65 -27.39 -5.37
N GLY A 159 -6.86 -27.57 -4.82
CA GLY A 159 -8.03 -28.04 -5.54
C GLY A 159 -8.92 -26.91 -6.07
N PRO A 160 -10.04 -27.25 -6.74
CA PRO A 160 -11.05 -26.26 -7.15
C PRO A 160 -11.63 -25.50 -5.95
N PRO A 161 -11.92 -24.19 -6.10
CA PRO A 161 -11.82 -23.40 -7.33
C PRO A 161 -10.47 -22.68 -7.50
N ASN A 162 -9.58 -22.75 -6.50
CA ASN A 162 -8.38 -21.92 -6.42
C ASN A 162 -7.23 -22.43 -7.29
N TYR A 163 -6.95 -23.74 -7.24
CA TYR A 163 -5.84 -24.38 -7.95
C TYR A 163 -4.47 -23.69 -7.71
N TRP A 164 -4.24 -23.21 -6.49
CA TRP A 164 -3.01 -22.49 -6.16
C TRP A 164 -1.82 -23.45 -6.04
N ASP A 165 -0.63 -22.96 -6.41
CA ASP A 165 0.60 -23.65 -6.08
C ASP A 165 0.97 -23.48 -4.59
N ILE A 166 1.86 -24.33 -4.11
CA ILE A 166 2.28 -24.35 -2.70
C ILE A 166 2.90 -23.01 -2.28
N ALA A 167 3.61 -22.32 -3.19
CA ALA A 167 4.24 -21.04 -2.88
C ALA A 167 3.18 -19.96 -2.58
N THR A 168 2.14 -19.90 -3.41
CA THR A 168 0.98 -19.01 -3.27
C THR A 168 0.21 -19.32 -1.99
N ILE A 169 -0.03 -20.60 -1.67
CA ILE A 169 -0.72 -21.02 -0.44
C ILE A 169 0.08 -20.63 0.79
N ARG A 170 1.38 -20.92 0.79
CA ARG A 170 2.26 -20.56 1.91
C ARG A 170 2.26 -19.06 2.12
N HIS A 171 2.41 -18.28 1.06
CA HIS A 171 2.45 -16.84 1.17
C HIS A 171 1.14 -16.23 1.70
N ASN A 172 0.01 -16.58 1.09
CA ASN A 172 -1.27 -15.91 1.38
C ASN A 172 -1.96 -16.44 2.64
N VAL A 173 -1.63 -17.66 3.10
CA VAL A 173 -2.38 -18.32 4.20
C VAL A 173 -1.48 -18.75 5.34
N LEU A 174 -0.44 -19.54 5.06
CA LEU A 174 0.29 -20.26 6.11
C LEU A 174 1.40 -19.44 6.77
N ASN A 175 2.07 -18.60 5.98
CA ASN A 175 3.17 -17.79 6.48
C ASN A 175 2.61 -16.68 7.35
N LYS A 176 3.04 -16.66 8.61
CA LYS A 176 2.83 -15.53 9.51
C LYS A 176 3.81 -14.42 9.16
N TYR A 177 3.43 -13.18 9.40
CA TYR A 177 4.40 -12.09 9.50
C TYR A 177 5.19 -12.26 10.81
N ALA A 178 6.48 -11.87 10.85
CA ALA A 178 7.24 -11.97 12.10
C ALA A 178 6.86 -10.83 13.07
N HIS A 179 7.01 -11.05 14.38
CA HIS A 179 6.61 -10.11 15.45
C HIS A 179 7.29 -8.73 15.37
N ASP A 180 8.44 -8.61 14.70
CA ASP A 180 9.16 -7.36 14.48
C ASP A 180 8.68 -6.59 13.26
N GLN A 181 7.72 -7.14 12.50
CA GLN A 181 7.45 -6.78 11.12
C GLN A 181 6.04 -6.26 10.85
N ILE A 182 5.36 -5.55 11.77
CA ILE A 182 3.96 -5.12 11.56
C ILE A 182 3.60 -3.85 12.34
N ASN A 183 2.87 -2.93 11.69
CA ASN A 183 2.13 -1.87 12.37
C ASN A 183 0.82 -2.37 13.03
N GLY A 184 0.76 -3.60 13.54
CA GLY A 184 -0.44 -4.28 14.02
C GLY A 184 -0.29 -4.86 15.43
N THR A 185 -1.42 -4.98 16.14
CA THR A 185 -1.57 -5.55 17.50
C THR A 185 -2.97 -6.15 17.60
N VAL A 186 -3.15 -7.22 18.38
CA VAL A 186 -4.43 -7.91 18.70
C VAL A 186 -5.24 -8.27 17.45
N PHE A 187 -5.28 -9.56 17.13
CA PHE A 187 -6.15 -10.12 16.09
C PHE A 187 -7.55 -9.48 16.07
N ASP A 188 -7.94 -8.88 14.95
CA ASP A 188 -9.28 -8.35 14.73
C ASP A 188 -10.20 -9.40 14.07
N PRO A 189 -11.06 -10.10 14.82
CA PRO A 189 -11.95 -11.12 14.27
C PRO A 189 -13.01 -10.56 13.31
N ASP A 190 -13.24 -9.25 13.32
CA ASP A 190 -14.27 -8.59 12.52
C ASP A 190 -13.67 -7.77 11.35
N ALA A 191 -12.35 -7.83 11.12
CA ALA A 191 -11.67 -7.18 10.00
C ALA A 191 -12.18 -7.71 8.64
N VAL A 192 -12.44 -6.81 7.68
CA VAL A 192 -12.70 -7.22 6.29
C VAL A 192 -11.46 -7.86 5.67
N MET A 193 -10.25 -7.52 6.13
CA MET A 193 -8.99 -8.14 5.70
C MET A 193 -8.75 -9.56 6.27
N LEU A 194 -9.67 -10.10 7.08
CA LEU A 194 -9.57 -11.47 7.62
C LEU A 194 -10.18 -12.51 6.67
N TYR A 195 -9.41 -13.54 6.29
CA TYR A 195 -9.99 -14.66 5.55
C TYR A 195 -10.99 -15.45 6.38
N ALA A 196 -12.08 -15.84 5.72
CA ALA A 196 -13.03 -16.82 6.23
C ALA A 196 -12.54 -18.25 5.95
N PHE A 197 -12.02 -18.94 6.96
CA PHE A 197 -11.55 -20.32 6.83
C PHE A 197 -12.28 -21.26 7.80
N PRO A 198 -12.47 -22.53 7.41
CA PRO A 198 -13.24 -23.49 8.19
C PRO A 198 -12.38 -24.14 9.30
N ARG A 199 -13.01 -24.79 10.28
CA ARG A 199 -12.32 -25.38 11.45
C ARG A 199 -11.36 -26.50 11.07
N GLU A 200 -11.56 -27.14 9.93
CA GLU A 200 -10.75 -28.24 9.41
C GLU A 200 -9.35 -27.77 9.00
N TRP A 201 -9.18 -26.46 8.79
CA TRP A 201 -7.89 -25.84 8.47
C TRP A 201 -7.05 -25.56 9.70
N THR A 202 -7.55 -25.80 10.90
CA THR A 202 -6.82 -25.58 12.15
C THR A 202 -6.76 -26.85 12.99
N LEU A 203 -5.71 -26.97 13.81
CA LEU A 203 -5.49 -28.14 14.67
C LEU A 203 -6.32 -28.12 15.96
N ASP A 204 -6.80 -26.94 16.36
CA ASP A 204 -7.59 -26.73 17.59
C ASP A 204 -9.06 -26.37 17.32
N GLY A 205 -9.50 -26.45 16.06
CA GLY A 205 -10.88 -26.19 15.66
C GLY A 205 -11.25 -24.71 15.61
N PHE A 206 -10.27 -23.81 15.71
CA PHE A 206 -10.46 -22.39 15.44
C PHE A 206 -10.95 -22.18 14.00
N GLN A 207 -11.91 -21.27 13.83
CA GLN A 207 -12.49 -20.94 12.53
C GLN A 207 -12.86 -19.46 12.51
N THR A 208 -12.94 -18.89 11.32
CA THR A 208 -13.38 -17.52 11.10
C THR A 208 -14.63 -17.50 10.22
N LYS A 209 -15.25 -16.33 10.13
CA LYS A 209 -16.47 -16.07 9.34
C LYS A 209 -16.16 -14.98 8.32
N GLU A 210 -17.02 -14.86 7.30
CA GLU A 210 -16.97 -13.72 6.40
C GLU A 210 -17.38 -12.45 7.12
N ASN A 211 -16.58 -11.40 6.96
CA ASN A 211 -16.85 -10.06 7.46
C ASN A 211 -17.25 -9.16 6.29
N LYS A 212 -18.40 -8.48 6.41
CA LYS A 212 -19.00 -7.75 5.28
C LYS A 212 -18.77 -6.24 5.29
N THR A 213 -18.22 -5.71 6.37
CA THR A 213 -18.09 -4.28 6.60
C THR A 213 -16.78 -3.98 7.30
N LEU A 214 -16.23 -2.78 7.07
CA LEU A 214 -15.03 -2.31 7.76
C LEU A 214 -15.20 -2.32 9.29
N SER A 215 -14.28 -2.95 10.00
CA SER A 215 -14.26 -3.01 11.46
C SER A 215 -13.95 -1.64 12.07
N ALA A 216 -14.18 -1.48 13.38
CA ALA A 216 -13.76 -0.27 14.08
C ALA A 216 -12.22 -0.11 14.12
N MET A 217 -11.49 -1.21 14.21
CA MET A 217 -10.02 -1.21 14.25
C MET A 217 -9.43 -0.87 12.89
N GLU A 218 -9.98 -1.39 11.79
CA GLU A 218 -9.55 -1.04 10.43
C GLU A 218 -9.74 0.44 10.14
N LYS A 219 -10.92 0.99 10.49
CA LYS A 219 -11.23 2.41 10.34
C LYS A 219 -10.24 3.29 11.10
N ALA A 220 -9.96 2.95 12.36
CA ALA A 220 -9.00 3.68 13.18
C ALA A 220 -7.57 3.55 12.64
N PHE A 221 -7.20 2.37 12.14
CA PHE A 221 -5.87 2.10 11.61
C PHE A 221 -5.58 2.93 10.35
N VAL A 222 -6.48 2.90 9.36
CA VAL A 222 -6.26 3.66 8.12
C VAL A 222 -6.30 5.17 8.31
N ALA A 223 -7.01 5.65 9.33
CA ALA A 223 -7.05 7.07 9.70
C ALA A 223 -5.86 7.51 10.59
N GLY A 224 -5.05 6.57 11.08
CA GLY A 224 -3.95 6.86 12.00
C GLY A 224 -2.68 7.36 11.30
N GLU A 225 -1.78 7.96 12.09
CA GLU A 225 -0.47 8.50 11.66
C GLU A 225 0.43 7.51 10.91
N LYS A 226 0.12 6.21 11.02
CA LYS A 226 0.87 5.12 10.38
C LYS A 226 0.38 4.78 8.97
N MET A 227 -0.72 5.37 8.52
CA MET A 227 -1.36 5.11 7.24
C MET A 227 -1.69 6.43 6.53
N TYR A 228 -2.95 6.87 6.56
CA TYR A 228 -3.44 8.02 5.80
C TYR A 228 -4.14 9.03 6.72
N PRO A 229 -3.42 9.70 7.63
CA PRO A 229 -4.00 10.64 8.58
C PRO A 229 -4.53 11.90 7.89
N GLY A 230 -5.38 12.65 8.60
CA GLY A 230 -5.83 13.98 8.17
C GLY A 230 -6.88 13.96 7.06
N ARG A 231 -7.86 13.04 7.10
CA ARG A 231 -8.92 13.03 6.10
C ARG A 231 -9.59 14.41 5.97
N GLY A 232 -9.56 14.97 4.77
CA GLY A 232 -10.15 16.28 4.47
C GLY A 232 -9.17 17.45 4.56
N SER A 233 -7.92 17.22 4.98
CA SER A 233 -6.81 18.16 4.82
C SER A 233 -5.87 17.70 3.71
N GLN A 234 -5.23 18.68 3.05
CA GLN A 234 -4.03 18.38 2.28
C GLN A 234 -2.89 18.12 3.28
N PRO A 235 -2.04 17.10 3.07
CA PRO A 235 -0.86 16.93 3.90
C PRO A 235 0.01 18.18 3.82
N ASP A 236 0.55 18.59 4.96
CA ASP A 236 1.48 19.71 5.02
C ASP A 236 2.70 19.38 4.16
N ALA A 237 2.85 20.11 3.06
CA ALA A 237 4.01 19.99 2.18
C ALA A 237 4.69 21.34 2.10
N VAL A 238 6.00 21.35 2.36
CA VAL A 238 6.79 22.59 2.33
C VAL A 238 7.06 22.96 0.87
N GLU A 239 6.69 24.18 0.47
CA GLU A 239 7.02 24.67 -0.88
C GLU A 239 8.49 25.08 -0.93
N LEU A 240 9.23 24.46 -1.84
CA LEU A 240 10.64 24.75 -2.13
C LEU A 240 10.73 25.73 -3.29
N ASP A 241 11.63 26.69 -3.13
CA ASP A 241 12.10 27.49 -4.24
C ASP A 241 13.09 26.67 -5.10
N VAL A 242 13.10 26.94 -6.40
CA VAL A 242 14.12 26.41 -7.31
C VAL A 242 15.31 27.39 -7.30
N LEU A 243 16.37 27.06 -6.55
CA LEU A 243 17.53 27.90 -6.26
C LEU A 243 18.85 27.12 -6.38
N GLU A 244 19.90 27.75 -6.92
CA GLU A 244 21.21 27.10 -7.17
C GLU A 244 22.09 26.94 -5.91
N PHE A 245 21.82 27.64 -4.80
CA PHE A 245 22.82 27.79 -3.72
C PHE A 245 22.32 27.50 -2.30
N GLU A 246 21.06 27.78 -1.97
CA GLU A 246 20.55 27.58 -0.60
C GLU A 246 19.58 26.41 -0.57
N GLY A 247 19.81 25.48 0.35
CA GLY A 247 18.86 24.44 0.63
C GLY A 247 18.00 24.75 1.84
N THR A 248 16.79 24.21 1.84
CA THR A 248 15.83 24.30 2.93
C THR A 248 16.20 23.26 3.99
N PRO A 249 16.48 23.67 5.24
CA PRO A 249 16.74 22.74 6.32
C PRO A 249 15.45 22.01 6.71
N ALA A 250 15.58 20.73 7.04
CA ALA A 250 14.49 19.85 7.46
C ALA A 250 15.03 18.76 8.40
N SER A 251 14.14 17.96 8.98
CA SER A 251 14.51 16.89 9.90
C SER A 251 13.49 15.77 9.85
N ILE A 252 13.97 14.53 9.72
CA ILE A 252 13.17 13.35 10.03
C ILE A 252 13.14 13.24 11.56
N GLY A 253 12.13 13.84 12.18
CA GLY A 253 11.96 13.95 13.62
C GLY A 253 11.51 12.63 14.27
N LEU A 254 10.81 11.78 13.53
CA LEU A 254 10.38 10.46 13.99
C LEU A 254 10.75 9.37 12.96
N PRO A 255 11.15 8.16 13.38
CA PRO A 255 11.22 7.05 12.43
C PRO A 255 9.79 6.68 11.98
N GLY A 256 9.54 6.09 10.82
CA GLY A 256 9.89 6.60 9.51
C GLY A 256 8.78 7.53 9.05
N GLU A 257 8.86 8.75 9.57
CA GLU A 257 8.22 9.93 9.01
C GLU A 257 8.59 10.09 7.54
N GLU A 258 7.67 10.66 6.77
CA GLU A 258 7.86 10.99 5.38
C GLU A 258 7.61 12.49 5.22
N ASP A 259 8.68 13.26 5.01
CA ASP A 259 8.59 14.69 4.74
C ASP A 259 8.16 14.91 3.30
N LEU A 260 7.21 15.83 3.12
CA LEU A 260 6.66 16.17 1.83
C LEU A 260 7.07 17.59 1.44
N PHE A 261 7.60 17.73 0.23
CA PHE A 261 7.95 19.02 -0.34
C PHE A 261 7.28 19.17 -1.69
N THR A 262 6.95 20.40 -2.08
CA THR A 262 6.51 20.68 -3.46
C THR A 262 7.36 21.76 -4.08
N PHE A 263 7.51 21.75 -5.40
CA PHE A 263 8.13 22.84 -6.13
C PHE A 263 7.46 23.03 -7.48
N MET A 264 7.59 24.23 -8.05
CA MET A 264 6.99 24.60 -9.33
C MET A 264 8.06 24.67 -10.43
N VAL A 265 7.93 23.82 -11.43
CA VAL A 265 8.72 23.93 -12.67
C VAL A 265 8.02 24.93 -13.59
N LYS A 266 8.70 26.03 -13.92
CA LYS A 266 8.15 27.09 -14.80
C LYS A 266 8.57 26.94 -16.26
N SER A 267 9.66 26.22 -16.53
CA SER A 267 10.21 26.04 -17.87
C SER A 267 10.80 24.65 -18.00
N PRO A 268 10.71 24.00 -19.17
CA PRO A 268 11.28 22.68 -19.36
C PRO A 268 12.81 22.70 -19.21
N GLY A 269 13.37 21.60 -18.75
CA GLY A 269 14.82 21.38 -18.67
C GLY A 269 15.18 20.29 -17.67
N ARG A 270 16.49 20.06 -17.51
CA ARG A 270 17.00 19.14 -16.50
C ARG A 270 17.01 19.83 -15.16
N TYR A 271 16.34 19.25 -14.18
CA TYR A 271 16.35 19.71 -12.79
C TYR A 271 17.08 18.67 -11.94
N THR A 272 17.78 19.16 -10.92
CA THR A 272 18.39 18.33 -9.89
C THR A 272 17.71 18.61 -8.56
N ILE A 273 17.28 17.54 -7.90
CA ILE A 273 16.81 17.55 -6.53
C ILE A 273 17.83 16.74 -5.74
N GLU A 274 18.41 17.32 -4.70
CA GLU A 274 19.36 16.63 -3.86
C GLU A 274 19.20 17.00 -2.40
N THR A 275 19.62 16.06 -1.55
CA THR A 275 19.74 16.30 -0.11
C THR A 275 21.21 16.35 0.31
N GLU A 276 21.46 17.05 1.40
CA GLU A 276 22.78 17.19 2.01
C GLU A 276 22.69 16.97 3.51
N GLY A 277 23.71 16.34 4.09
CA GLY A 277 23.77 16.02 5.52
C GLY A 277 24.49 14.70 5.77
N GLU A 278 24.45 14.23 7.01
CA GLU A 278 24.95 12.90 7.39
C GLU A 278 23.84 11.84 7.46
N THR A 279 22.57 12.28 7.41
CA THR A 279 21.40 11.42 7.46
C THR A 279 21.29 10.58 6.17
N ASP A 280 21.10 9.28 6.34
CA ASP A 280 20.92 8.32 5.25
C ASP A 280 19.46 8.35 4.78
N LEU A 281 19.20 8.88 3.58
CA LEU A 281 17.88 9.27 3.13
C LEU A 281 17.48 8.53 1.84
N VAL A 282 16.19 8.50 1.56
CA VAL A 282 15.64 8.05 0.29
C VAL A 282 14.67 9.10 -0.22
N MET A 283 14.79 9.43 -1.50
CA MET A 283 13.99 10.43 -2.18
C MET A 283 13.11 9.78 -3.24
N LYS A 284 11.85 10.22 -3.32
CA LYS A 284 10.97 9.96 -4.45
C LYS A 284 10.48 11.27 -5.05
N LEU A 285 10.50 11.35 -6.38
CA LEU A 285 9.97 12.48 -7.15
C LEU A 285 8.69 12.06 -7.87
N TYR A 286 7.62 12.84 -7.70
CA TYR A 286 6.34 12.65 -8.37
C TYR A 286 5.91 13.90 -9.15
N GLY A 287 5.18 13.69 -10.24
CA GLY A 287 4.52 14.78 -10.98
C GLY A 287 4.54 14.62 -12.51
N PRO A 288 4.35 15.73 -13.26
CA PRO A 288 3.76 16.97 -12.76
C PRO A 288 2.29 16.77 -12.36
N ASP A 289 1.83 17.55 -11.38
CA ASP A 289 0.43 17.69 -10.92
C ASP A 289 -0.26 16.37 -10.52
N ASN A 290 0.54 15.33 -10.28
CA ASN A 290 0.08 14.00 -9.92
C ASN A 290 0.98 13.41 -8.83
N ARG A 291 0.41 13.26 -7.63
CA ARG A 291 1.11 12.74 -6.43
C ARG A 291 1.40 11.24 -6.49
N THR A 292 0.84 10.51 -7.44
CA THR A 292 1.06 9.06 -7.61
C THR A 292 1.97 8.74 -8.79
N ASN A 293 2.24 9.71 -9.69
CA ASN A 293 3.10 9.48 -10.84
C ASN A 293 4.58 9.56 -10.47
N LEU A 294 5.16 8.43 -10.06
CA LEU A 294 6.58 8.33 -9.72
C LEU A 294 7.45 8.54 -10.97
N ILE A 295 8.30 9.56 -10.93
CA ILE A 295 9.26 9.89 -11.98
C ILE A 295 10.58 9.19 -11.71
N ALA A 296 11.06 9.26 -10.46
CA ALA A 296 12.34 8.70 -10.04
C ALA A 296 12.36 8.45 -8.54
N GLU A 297 13.17 7.48 -8.13
CA GLU A 297 13.53 7.18 -6.75
C GLU A 297 15.05 7.01 -6.69
N ASP A 298 15.67 7.53 -5.63
CA ASP A 298 17.10 7.43 -5.39
C ASP A 298 17.38 7.39 -3.88
N ASP A 299 18.47 6.75 -3.48
CA ASP A 299 18.94 6.66 -2.09
C ASP A 299 20.39 7.14 -1.88
N ASP A 300 21.31 6.86 -2.79
CA ASP A 300 22.75 7.11 -2.54
C ASP A 300 23.54 7.77 -3.70
N SER A 301 22.87 8.25 -4.76
CA SER A 301 23.57 8.86 -5.91
C SER A 301 24.14 10.27 -5.63
N GLY A 302 23.85 10.85 -4.46
CA GLY A 302 24.34 12.15 -4.01
C GLY A 302 25.63 12.06 -3.19
N LYS A 303 25.83 13.04 -2.29
CA LYS A 303 27.01 13.07 -1.42
C LYS A 303 26.78 12.21 -0.18
N GLY A 304 27.65 11.23 0.06
CA GLY A 304 27.53 10.34 1.21
C GLY A 304 26.36 9.39 1.02
N TYR A 305 25.44 9.36 1.98
CA TYR A 305 24.21 8.54 1.94
C TYR A 305 22.97 9.35 1.54
N ASN A 306 23.18 10.46 0.83
CA ASN A 306 22.10 11.34 0.43
C ASN A 306 21.66 11.02 -1.01
N PRO A 307 20.36 11.03 -1.29
CA PRO A 307 19.84 10.88 -2.64
C PRO A 307 20.01 12.14 -3.49
N ARG A 308 20.15 11.90 -4.80
CA ARG A 308 20.23 12.92 -5.86
C ARG A 308 19.50 12.45 -7.11
N ILE A 309 18.39 13.11 -7.42
CA ILE A 309 17.59 12.87 -8.63
C ILE A 309 17.88 13.97 -9.64
N GLY A 310 18.39 13.60 -10.81
CA GLY A 310 18.48 14.47 -11.99
C GLY A 310 17.48 14.04 -13.06
N ALA A 311 16.47 14.85 -13.36
CA ALA A 311 15.39 14.50 -14.27
C ALA A 311 15.05 15.63 -15.26
N ASP A 312 14.68 15.28 -16.49
CA ASP A 312 14.12 16.22 -17.46
C ASP A 312 12.65 16.47 -17.14
N LEU A 313 12.33 17.68 -16.66
CA LEU A 313 11.01 18.06 -16.19
C LEU A 313 10.35 19.06 -17.14
N ILE A 314 9.03 18.97 -17.24
CA ILE A 314 8.17 19.94 -17.95
C ILE A 314 7.45 20.85 -16.95
N PRO A 315 6.87 22.00 -17.39
CA PRO A 315 6.13 22.87 -16.48
C PRO A 315 5.00 22.16 -15.73
N GLY A 316 4.88 22.44 -14.43
CA GLY A 316 3.89 21.84 -13.52
C GLY A 316 4.39 21.78 -12.07
N ARG A 317 3.51 21.38 -11.15
CA ARG A 317 3.88 21.19 -9.73
C ARG A 317 4.38 19.78 -9.49
N TYR A 318 5.48 19.64 -8.76
CA TYR A 318 6.07 18.35 -8.41
C TYR A 318 5.99 18.13 -6.90
N LEU A 319 5.96 16.88 -6.48
CA LEU A 319 6.03 16.45 -5.10
C LEU A 319 7.33 15.67 -4.89
N VAL A 320 8.10 16.04 -3.88
CA VAL A 320 9.23 15.26 -3.37
C VAL A 320 8.82 14.66 -2.05
N GLN A 321 9.06 13.36 -1.90
CA GLN A 321 8.92 12.66 -0.64
C GLN A 321 10.32 12.26 -0.16
N ILE A 322 10.67 12.70 1.05
CA ILE A 322 11.91 12.33 1.73
C ILE A 322 11.59 11.48 2.94
N ARG A 323 12.44 10.49 3.18
CA ARG A 323 12.40 9.67 4.40
C ARG A 323 13.81 9.22 4.73
N HIS A 324 14.01 8.76 5.95
CA HIS A 324 15.23 8.01 6.28
C HIS A 324 15.23 6.64 5.57
N TYR A 325 16.41 6.18 5.14
CA TYR A 325 16.66 4.83 4.64
C TYR A 325 16.21 3.76 5.64
N ASN A 326 16.72 3.85 6.88
CA ASN A 326 16.24 3.09 8.03
C ASN A 326 14.91 3.65 8.54
N ARG A 327 13.81 3.15 7.98
CA ARG A 327 12.44 3.53 8.38
C ARG A 327 12.05 3.13 9.81
N THR A 328 12.81 2.26 10.50
CA THR A 328 12.40 1.72 11.81
C THR A 328 12.99 2.49 12.98
N GLY A 329 14.21 3.01 12.84
CA GLY A 329 14.89 3.77 13.89
C GLY A 329 15.66 4.99 13.41
N GLY A 330 15.69 5.25 12.10
CA GLY A 330 16.39 6.38 11.54
C GLY A 330 15.64 7.68 11.76
N THR A 331 16.38 8.68 12.24
CA THR A 331 15.99 10.07 12.40
C THR A 331 17.21 10.93 12.10
N GLY A 332 17.02 12.18 11.73
CA GLY A 332 18.16 13.08 11.54
C GLY A 332 17.84 14.30 10.72
N ASP A 333 18.69 15.31 10.91
CA ASP A 333 18.61 16.57 10.20
C ASP A 333 19.21 16.43 8.79
N TYR A 334 18.66 17.20 7.86
CA TYR A 334 19.16 17.28 6.50
C TYR A 334 18.79 18.61 5.88
N THR A 335 19.32 18.86 4.69
CA THR A 335 18.95 20.00 3.86
C THR A 335 18.52 19.47 2.50
N ILE A 336 17.47 20.06 1.91
CA ILE A 336 16.99 19.73 0.56
C ILE A 336 17.08 20.96 -0.35
N LYS A 337 17.47 20.77 -1.60
CA LYS A 337 17.43 21.83 -2.62
C LYS A 337 17.00 21.31 -3.98
N VAL A 338 16.42 22.22 -4.75
CA VAL A 338 16.03 21.99 -6.15
C VAL A 338 16.69 23.06 -7.00
N TYR A 339 17.43 22.65 -8.02
CA TYR A 339 18.06 23.57 -8.98
C TYR A 339 17.91 23.07 -10.40
N LYS A 340 18.17 23.95 -11.36
CA LYS A 340 18.11 23.68 -12.79
C LYS A 340 19.51 23.77 -13.38
#